data_AF-A0A316U4X9-F1
#
_entry.id   AF-A0A316U4X9-F1
#
_cell.length_a   1.000
_cell.length_b   1.000
_cell.length_c   1.000
_cell.angle_alpha   90.00
_cell.angle_beta   90.00
_cell.angle_gamma   90.00
#
_symmetry.space_group_name_H-M   'P 1'
#
loop_
_entity.id
_entity.type
_entity.pdbx_description
1 polymer ?
#
loop_
_entity_poly.entity_id
_entity_poly.type
_entity_poly.pdbx_seq_one_letter_code
_entity_poly.pdbx_strand_id
1 'polypeptide(L)'
;STSASASASASTSTSPLVDGSTAASTSASPSLTDSASSAITSLFDTLATVFEPFSRFASPYIHDLPHYFHLEHHPHGYAISLVILAFLVRGTISLPVHLWMRARVRRLTELAVPEWERIQKDEDLHKSIIRRCRQKGLSHQQYQNEVERELLAIRESLFKKYHCTLGPTKWVPPLLNIPLFLALSFAIRQSLLTPDSPLLREILPWWSAPEHLSQSFETSAAMLRDRGLDPEALQKLSRPMGPTLGDKDGSNVAPLAVGLLTFLNLELATKGRETVQRIIRLGKVQQDQIDEQSASVAHRANYGEKRTRTPIPLEKIKSDEEIEREERKKGGVQRWAAIGRGLSIASVTLATQAPGAILIYWLSSISYTLTQTIAFNLLDARTARRKVA
;
A
#
# COMPACT_ATOMS: atom_id res chain seq x y z
N SER A 1 31.43 43.30 51.00
CA SER A 1 31.04 42.78 52.33
C SER A 1 29.58 42.37 52.27
N THR A 2 29.30 41.08 52.55
CA THR A 2 28.16 40.54 53.34
C THR A 2 26.89 41.39 53.44
N SER A 3 25.66 40.89 53.34
CA SER A 3 25.03 39.56 53.21
C SER A 3 23.53 39.88 53.35
N ALA A 4 22.66 39.40 52.46
CA ALA A 4 21.22 39.61 52.61
C ALA A 4 20.52 38.26 52.82
N SER A 5 20.08 38.04 54.05
CA SER A 5 19.23 36.95 54.52
C SER A 5 17.90 37.57 54.98
N ALA A 6 16.78 37.11 54.44
CA ALA A 6 15.48 37.30 55.06
C ALA A 6 14.52 36.16 54.69
N SER A 7 14.02 35.54 55.75
CA SER A 7 13.09 34.43 55.90
C SER A 7 11.63 34.89 56.00
N ALA A 8 10.67 34.08 55.55
CA ALA A 8 9.29 34.00 56.07
C ALA A 8 8.62 32.71 55.53
N SER A 9 8.41 31.64 56.32
CA SER A 9 7.32 31.34 57.27
C SER A 9 5.95 30.95 56.65
N ALA A 10 5.43 29.87 57.21
CA ALA A 10 4.33 29.02 56.77
C ALA A 10 2.93 29.54 57.14
N SER A 11 1.90 28.98 56.49
CA SER A 11 0.55 28.94 57.02
C SER A 11 -0.19 27.66 56.58
N THR A 12 -0.46 26.83 57.58
CA THR A 12 -1.33 25.66 57.59
C THR A 12 -2.80 26.09 57.64
N SER A 13 -3.69 25.47 56.88
CA SER A 13 -5.14 25.55 57.11
C SER A 13 -5.81 24.20 56.91
N THR A 14 -6.44 23.75 57.99
CA THR A 14 -7.20 22.51 58.21
C THR A 14 -8.66 22.61 57.75
N SER A 15 -9.13 21.55 57.07
CA SER A 15 -10.43 20.83 57.20
C SER A 15 -11.76 21.59 56.88
N PRO A 16 -12.80 20.93 56.31
CA PRO A 16 -13.43 19.74 56.92
C PRO A 16 -13.95 18.60 56.00
N LEU A 17 -14.10 17.45 56.67
CA LEU A 17 -14.90 16.27 56.35
C LEU A 17 -16.33 16.64 55.90
N VAL A 18 -16.81 15.99 54.84
CA VAL A 18 -18.23 15.68 54.64
C VAL A 18 -18.32 14.24 54.15
N ASP A 19 -18.77 13.35 55.05
CA ASP A 19 -19.34 12.04 54.72
C ASP A 19 -20.73 12.22 54.12
N GLY A 20 -21.09 11.46 53.08
CA GLY A 20 -22.47 11.41 52.63
C GLY A 20 -22.73 10.83 51.23
N SER A 21 -22.90 9.52 51.20
CA SER A 21 -23.94 8.82 50.41
C SER A 21 -23.69 8.37 48.96
N THR A 22 -24.12 7.12 48.78
CA THR A 22 -24.63 6.47 47.56
C THR A 22 -23.63 6.03 46.50
N ALA A 23 -23.18 4.79 46.70
CA ALA A 23 -22.79 3.86 45.64
C ALA A 23 -23.91 3.76 44.58
N ALA A 24 -23.67 4.34 43.40
CA ALA A 24 -24.29 3.95 42.16
C ALA A 24 -23.21 3.26 41.32
N SER A 25 -23.16 1.93 41.41
CA SER A 25 -22.43 1.05 40.52
C SER A 25 -22.95 1.23 39.09
N THR A 26 -22.40 2.23 38.40
CA THR A 26 -22.54 2.34 36.95
C THR A 26 -21.60 1.31 36.34
N SER A 27 -22.18 0.17 35.96
CA SER A 27 -21.54 -0.81 35.10
C SER A 27 -21.20 -0.15 33.77
N ALA A 28 -20.00 0.44 33.71
CA ALA A 28 -19.41 0.93 32.47
C ALA A 28 -19.33 -0.26 31.51
N SER A 29 -20.18 -0.21 30.48
CA SER A 29 -20.13 -1.17 29.38
C SER A 29 -18.75 -1.04 28.72
N PRO A 30 -18.02 -2.15 28.46
CA PRO A 30 -16.71 -2.08 27.84
C PRO A 30 -16.86 -1.39 26.49
N SER A 31 -16.16 -0.27 26.33
CA SER A 31 -16.18 0.50 25.11
C SER A 31 -15.57 -0.35 23.98
N LEU A 32 -16.21 -0.38 22.79
CA LEU A 32 -15.73 -1.13 21.62
C LEU A 32 -14.27 -0.78 21.24
N THR A 33 -13.78 0.37 21.68
CA THR A 33 -12.40 0.85 21.50
C THR A 33 -11.37 0.07 22.32
N ASP A 34 -11.73 -0.45 23.49
CA ASP A 34 -10.79 -1.21 24.35
C ASP A 34 -10.55 -2.63 23.81
N SER A 35 -11.59 -3.24 23.24
CA SER A 35 -11.49 -4.57 22.60
C SER A 35 -10.68 -4.53 21.30
N ALA A 36 -10.81 -3.47 20.49
CA ALA A 36 -10.01 -3.31 19.29
C ALA A 36 -8.52 -3.09 19.61
N SER A 37 -8.24 -2.27 20.64
CA SER A 37 -6.86 -1.98 21.06
C SER A 37 -6.14 -3.21 21.59
N SER A 38 -6.80 -4.03 22.41
CA SER A 38 -6.23 -5.29 22.94
C SER A 38 -6.00 -6.36 21.85
N ALA A 39 -6.89 -6.44 20.85
CA ALA A 39 -6.69 -7.30 19.69
C ALA A 39 -5.46 -6.87 18.86
N ILE A 40 -5.27 -5.57 18.67
CA ILE A 40 -4.10 -5.05 17.94
C ILE A 40 -2.80 -5.32 18.70
N THR A 41 -2.76 -5.11 20.02
CA THR A 41 -1.55 -5.38 20.81
C THR A 41 -1.18 -6.85 20.80
N SER A 42 -2.15 -7.76 20.96
CA SER A 42 -1.89 -9.22 20.90
C SER A 42 -1.39 -9.68 19.52
N LEU A 43 -1.87 -9.08 18.44
CA LEU A 43 -1.32 -9.32 17.09
C LEU A 43 0.13 -8.84 16.99
N PHE A 44 0.46 -7.68 17.54
CA PHE A 44 1.85 -7.18 17.55
C PHE A 44 2.77 -8.07 18.38
N ASP A 45 2.33 -8.59 19.53
CA ASP A 45 3.11 -9.52 20.35
C ASP A 45 3.33 -10.86 19.61
N THR A 46 2.28 -11.35 18.94
CA THR A 46 2.40 -12.56 18.10
C THR A 46 3.37 -12.33 16.94
N LEU A 47 3.33 -11.17 16.29
CA LEU A 47 4.29 -10.86 15.22
C LEU A 47 5.71 -10.68 15.77
N ALA A 48 5.86 -10.07 16.96
CA ALA A 48 7.15 -9.91 17.60
C ALA A 48 7.79 -11.27 17.90
N THR A 49 7.04 -12.22 18.46
CA THR A 49 7.54 -13.58 18.73
C THR A 49 7.91 -14.33 17.44
N VAL A 50 7.11 -14.18 16.37
CA VAL A 50 7.41 -14.80 15.06
C VAL A 50 8.69 -14.25 14.43
N PHE A 51 8.93 -12.93 14.54
CA PHE A 51 10.10 -12.28 13.93
C PHE A 51 11.31 -12.16 14.86
N GLU A 52 11.17 -12.47 16.15
CA GLU A 52 12.25 -12.43 17.13
C GLU A 52 13.53 -13.16 16.69
N PRO A 53 13.51 -14.42 16.22
CA PRO A 53 14.74 -15.12 15.81
C PRO A 53 15.44 -14.41 14.65
N PHE A 54 14.67 -13.89 13.69
CA PHE A 54 15.22 -13.11 12.59
C PHE A 54 15.83 -11.79 13.08
N SER A 55 15.14 -11.09 13.99
CA SER A 55 15.62 -9.82 14.54
C SER A 55 16.92 -9.98 15.33
N ARG A 56 17.05 -11.05 16.13
CA ARG A 56 18.27 -11.38 16.86
C ARG A 56 19.42 -11.69 15.91
N PHE A 57 19.14 -12.40 14.83
CA PHE A 57 20.12 -12.68 13.79
C PHE A 57 20.55 -11.41 13.04
N ALA A 58 19.62 -10.53 12.68
CA ALA A 58 19.87 -9.35 11.86
C ALA A 58 20.51 -8.18 12.63
N SER A 59 20.23 -8.04 13.93
CA SER A 59 20.69 -6.91 14.75
C SER A 59 22.20 -6.63 14.69
N PRO A 60 23.10 -7.61 14.89
CA PRO A 60 24.55 -7.34 14.81
C PRO A 60 24.95 -6.81 13.42
N TYR A 61 24.40 -7.37 12.35
CA TYR A 61 24.68 -6.89 10.99
C TYR A 61 24.19 -5.45 10.78
N ILE A 62 23.06 -5.07 11.39
CA ILE A 62 22.52 -3.70 11.30
C ILE A 62 23.46 -2.69 11.97
N HIS A 63 24.08 -3.04 13.10
CA HIS A 63 25.04 -2.16 13.79
C HIS A 63 26.32 -1.91 12.97
N ASP A 64 26.77 -2.93 12.24
CA ASP A 64 28.00 -2.89 11.45
C ASP A 64 27.76 -2.49 9.97
N LEU A 65 26.53 -2.11 9.59
CA LEU A 65 26.17 -1.76 8.21
C LEU A 65 27.09 -0.70 7.58
N PRO A 66 27.41 0.44 8.23
CA PRO A 66 28.29 1.44 7.63
C PRO A 66 29.69 0.91 7.40
N HIS A 67 30.20 0.02 8.26
CA HIS A 67 31.50 -0.62 8.08
C HIS A 67 31.49 -1.54 6.84
N TYR A 68 30.44 -2.35 6.65
CA TYR A 68 30.31 -3.21 5.46
C TYR A 68 30.23 -2.43 4.14
N PHE A 69 29.71 -1.21 4.16
CA PHE A 69 29.63 -0.35 2.98
C PHE A 69 30.75 0.71 2.90
N HIS A 70 31.69 0.72 3.84
CA HIS A 70 32.75 1.72 3.94
C HIS A 70 32.23 3.18 4.04
N LEU A 71 31.11 3.37 4.72
CA LEU A 71 30.43 4.67 4.89
C LEU A 71 30.74 5.35 6.24
N GLU A 72 31.76 4.90 6.96
CA GLU A 72 32.10 5.37 8.31
C GLU A 72 32.38 6.87 8.40
N HIS A 73 32.90 7.46 7.32
CA HIS A 73 33.26 8.88 7.28
C HIS A 73 32.09 9.79 6.87
N HIS A 74 30.96 9.22 6.44
CA HIS A 74 29.82 10.02 6.01
C HIS A 74 28.97 10.50 7.20
N PRO A 75 28.46 11.75 7.16
CA PRO A 75 27.66 12.30 8.25
C PRO A 75 26.32 11.58 8.45
N HIS A 76 25.84 10.88 7.42
CA HIS A 76 24.61 10.09 7.44
C HIS A 76 24.87 8.64 7.01
N GLY A 77 25.94 8.04 7.55
CA GLY A 77 26.39 6.70 7.17
C GLY A 77 25.32 5.63 7.39
N TYR A 78 24.63 5.65 8.53
CA TYR A 78 23.58 4.68 8.84
C TYR A 78 22.34 4.88 7.97
N ALA A 79 21.89 6.11 7.77
CA ALA A 79 20.76 6.39 6.88
C ALA A 79 20.99 5.85 5.47
N ILE A 80 22.14 6.14 4.87
CA ILE A 80 22.51 5.66 3.54
C ILE A 80 22.60 4.13 3.53
N SER A 81 23.22 3.53 4.56
CA SER A 81 23.33 2.08 4.67
C SER A 81 21.97 1.38 4.72
N LEU A 82 20.98 1.95 5.42
CA LEU A 82 19.60 1.44 5.47
C LEU A 82 18.92 1.54 4.10
N VAL A 83 19.15 2.61 3.34
CA VAL A 83 18.66 2.74 1.96
C VAL A 83 19.25 1.64 1.07
N ILE A 84 20.56 1.44 1.12
CA ILE A 84 21.25 0.40 0.34
C ILE A 84 20.73 -0.99 0.73
N LEU A 85 20.64 -1.27 2.04
CA LEU A 85 20.10 -2.52 2.55
C LEU A 85 18.68 -2.78 2.04
N ALA A 86 17.81 -1.77 2.09
CA ALA A 86 16.45 -1.88 1.58
C ALA A 86 16.43 -2.26 0.08
N PHE A 87 17.28 -1.63 -0.73
CA PHE A 87 17.41 -1.92 -2.16
C PHE A 87 17.98 -3.32 -2.42
N LEU A 88 18.97 -3.76 -1.65
CA LEU A 88 19.56 -5.10 -1.78
C LEU A 88 18.54 -6.19 -1.41
N VAL A 89 17.86 -6.05 -0.27
CA VAL A 89 16.85 -7.01 0.20
C VAL A 89 15.70 -7.09 -0.79
N ARG A 90 15.20 -5.94 -1.28
CA ARG A 90 14.15 -5.89 -2.31
C ARG A 90 14.63 -6.45 -3.65
N GLY A 91 15.85 -6.16 -4.05
CA GLY A 91 16.47 -6.62 -5.29
C GLY A 91 16.70 -8.13 -5.32
N THR A 92 17.07 -8.72 -4.20
CA THR A 92 17.35 -10.16 -4.09
C THR A 92 16.09 -10.99 -3.89
N ILE A 93 15.16 -10.53 -3.04
CA ILE A 93 13.97 -11.30 -2.66
C ILE A 93 12.75 -10.95 -3.53
N SER A 94 12.41 -9.66 -3.63
CA SER A 94 11.17 -9.23 -4.27
C SER A 94 11.28 -9.20 -5.80
N LEU A 95 12.43 -8.79 -6.36
CA LEU A 95 12.58 -8.60 -7.81
C LEU A 95 12.34 -9.89 -8.63
N PRO A 96 12.90 -11.08 -8.27
CA PRO A 96 12.66 -12.30 -9.03
C PRO A 96 11.17 -12.67 -9.08
N VAL A 97 10.47 -12.49 -7.94
CA VAL A 97 9.03 -12.73 -7.85
C VAL A 97 8.27 -11.74 -8.73
N HIS A 98 8.64 -10.47 -8.71
CA HIS A 98 8.01 -9.47 -9.57
C HIS A 98 8.25 -9.72 -11.07
N LEU A 99 9.45 -10.16 -11.46
CA LEU A 99 9.75 -10.55 -12.84
C LEU A 99 8.92 -11.78 -13.26
N TRP A 100 8.83 -12.79 -12.41
CA TRP A 100 7.99 -13.97 -12.64
C TRP A 100 6.51 -13.58 -12.80
N MET A 101 6.00 -12.71 -11.93
CA MET A 101 4.63 -12.21 -12.00
C MET A 101 4.39 -11.42 -13.29
N ARG A 102 5.32 -10.56 -13.68
CA ARG A 102 5.22 -9.81 -14.94
C ARG A 102 5.21 -10.74 -16.14
N ALA A 103 6.08 -11.75 -16.16
CA ALA A 103 6.08 -12.75 -17.22
C ALA A 103 4.73 -13.50 -17.31
N ARG A 104 4.10 -13.82 -16.17
CA ARG A 104 2.73 -14.37 -16.16
C ARG A 104 1.69 -13.41 -16.71
N VAL A 105 1.69 -12.15 -16.26
CA VAL A 105 0.75 -11.14 -16.76
C VAL A 105 0.92 -10.92 -18.25
N ARG A 106 2.15 -10.96 -18.76
CA ARG A 106 2.45 -10.88 -20.18
C ARG A 106 1.86 -12.06 -20.95
N ARG A 107 2.07 -13.31 -20.51
CA ARG A 107 1.44 -14.50 -21.12
C ARG A 107 -0.09 -14.43 -21.09
N LEU A 108 -0.66 -13.96 -19.99
CA LEU A 108 -2.10 -13.75 -19.88
C LEU A 108 -2.58 -12.75 -20.95
N THR A 109 -1.90 -11.62 -21.08
CA THR A 109 -2.31 -10.54 -21.99
C THR A 109 -2.06 -10.88 -23.47
N GLU A 110 -0.91 -11.47 -23.80
CA GLU A 110 -0.49 -11.72 -25.18
C GLU A 110 -1.06 -13.02 -25.76
N LEU A 111 -1.34 -14.04 -24.92
CA LEU A 111 -1.78 -15.36 -25.39
C LEU A 111 -3.21 -15.67 -24.94
N ALA A 112 -3.47 -15.58 -23.64
CA ALA A 112 -4.74 -16.04 -23.09
C ALA A 112 -5.91 -15.12 -23.46
N VAL A 113 -5.72 -13.79 -23.35
CA VAL A 113 -6.77 -12.81 -23.68
C VAL A 113 -7.22 -12.87 -25.15
N PRO A 114 -6.33 -12.86 -26.16
CA PRO A 114 -6.79 -12.93 -27.55
C PRO A 114 -7.43 -14.27 -27.91
N GLU A 115 -6.95 -15.40 -27.36
CA GLU A 115 -7.64 -16.69 -27.57
C GLU A 115 -9.02 -16.71 -26.92
N TRP A 116 -9.13 -16.15 -25.71
CA TRP A 116 -10.41 -15.99 -25.03
C TRP A 116 -11.38 -15.16 -25.88
N GLU A 117 -10.93 -14.03 -26.44
CA GLU A 117 -11.74 -13.19 -27.32
C GLU A 117 -12.17 -13.92 -28.61
N ARG A 118 -11.31 -14.78 -29.17
CA ARG A 118 -11.66 -15.62 -30.33
C ARG A 118 -12.74 -16.63 -29.99
N ILE A 119 -12.62 -17.33 -28.86
CA ILE A 119 -13.62 -18.33 -28.42
C ILE A 119 -14.93 -17.65 -28.05
N GLN A 120 -14.87 -16.47 -27.45
CA GLN A 120 -16.06 -15.69 -27.12
C GLN A 120 -16.83 -15.25 -28.38
N LYS A 121 -16.11 -14.89 -29.46
CA LYS A 121 -16.69 -14.56 -30.77
C LYS A 121 -17.14 -15.78 -31.59
N ASP A 122 -16.80 -16.99 -31.15
CA ASP A 122 -17.17 -18.20 -31.86
C ASP A 122 -18.67 -18.48 -31.72
N GLU A 123 -19.42 -18.20 -32.79
CA GLU A 123 -20.87 -18.38 -32.82
C GLU A 123 -21.28 -19.84 -32.58
N ASP A 124 -20.42 -20.80 -32.93
CA ASP A 124 -20.74 -22.21 -32.84
C ASP A 124 -20.81 -22.67 -31.37
N LEU A 125 -19.97 -22.11 -30.50
CA LEU A 125 -20.06 -22.33 -29.06
C LEU A 125 -21.43 -21.87 -28.55
N HIS A 126 -21.85 -20.66 -28.92
CA HIS A 126 -23.12 -20.08 -28.48
C HIS A 126 -24.32 -20.90 -29.00
N LYS A 127 -24.30 -21.27 -30.29
CA LYS A 127 -25.30 -22.14 -30.92
C LYS A 127 -25.37 -23.51 -30.24
N SER A 128 -24.24 -24.08 -29.85
CA SER A 128 -24.19 -25.39 -29.16
C SER A 128 -24.85 -25.31 -27.77
N ILE A 129 -24.65 -24.21 -27.04
CA ILE A 129 -25.27 -24.01 -25.72
C ILE A 129 -26.78 -23.78 -25.90
N ILE A 130 -27.21 -22.98 -26.89
CA ILE A 130 -28.63 -22.77 -27.20
C ILE A 130 -29.31 -24.10 -27.50
N ARG A 131 -28.71 -24.96 -28.33
CA ARG A 131 -29.26 -26.30 -28.64
C ARG A 131 -29.42 -27.15 -27.38
N ARG A 132 -28.38 -27.21 -26.53
CA ARG A 132 -28.41 -27.96 -25.25
C ARG A 132 -29.46 -27.42 -24.28
N CYS A 133 -29.61 -26.10 -24.17
CA CYS A 133 -30.60 -25.49 -23.29
C CYS A 133 -32.03 -25.68 -23.81
N ARG A 134 -32.25 -25.61 -25.12
CA ARG A 134 -33.55 -25.87 -25.74
C ARG A 134 -33.99 -27.33 -25.54
N GLN A 135 -33.07 -28.29 -25.65
CA GLN A 135 -33.35 -29.70 -25.37
C GLN A 135 -33.76 -29.93 -23.91
N LYS A 136 -33.21 -29.15 -22.97
CA LYS A 136 -33.53 -29.22 -21.54
C LYS A 136 -34.75 -28.40 -21.14
N GLY A 137 -35.35 -27.63 -22.05
CA GLY A 137 -36.50 -26.76 -21.75
C GLY A 137 -36.19 -25.66 -20.73
N LEU A 138 -34.94 -25.20 -20.63
CA LEU A 138 -34.52 -24.22 -19.63
C LEU A 138 -35.08 -22.82 -19.92
N SER A 139 -35.36 -22.07 -18.85
CA SER A 139 -35.77 -20.67 -18.97
C SER A 139 -34.61 -19.77 -19.44
N HIS A 140 -34.91 -18.57 -19.94
CA HIS A 140 -33.88 -17.65 -20.46
C HIS A 140 -32.84 -17.25 -19.40
N GLN A 141 -33.25 -17.07 -18.14
CA GLN A 141 -32.33 -16.77 -17.04
C GLN A 141 -31.38 -17.94 -16.75
N GLN A 142 -31.90 -19.17 -16.76
CA GLN A 142 -31.09 -20.37 -16.58
C GLN A 142 -30.11 -20.56 -17.75
N TYR A 143 -30.53 -20.22 -18.97
CA TYR A 143 -29.66 -20.19 -20.14
C TYR A 143 -28.48 -19.22 -19.95
N GLN A 144 -28.74 -17.98 -19.51
CA GLN A 144 -27.66 -17.01 -19.25
C GLN A 144 -26.67 -17.54 -18.21
N ASN A 145 -27.17 -18.13 -17.11
CA ASN A 145 -26.32 -18.72 -16.08
C ASN A 145 -25.47 -19.89 -16.62
N GLU A 146 -26.03 -20.75 -17.48
CA GLU A 146 -25.29 -21.86 -18.07
C GLU A 146 -24.23 -21.37 -19.07
N VAL A 147 -24.53 -20.32 -19.86
CA VAL A 147 -23.57 -19.66 -20.74
C VAL A 147 -22.42 -19.06 -19.92
N GLU A 148 -22.73 -18.31 -18.87
CA GLU A 148 -21.70 -17.75 -17.97
C GLU A 148 -20.86 -18.86 -17.34
N ARG A 149 -21.47 -19.97 -16.92
CA ARG A 149 -20.75 -21.11 -16.33
C ARG A 149 -19.80 -21.77 -17.32
N GLU A 150 -20.25 -22.04 -18.54
CA GLU A 150 -19.42 -22.63 -19.61
C GLU A 150 -18.28 -21.68 -20.00
N LEU A 151 -18.57 -20.39 -20.14
CA LEU A 151 -17.55 -19.37 -20.39
C LEU A 151 -16.51 -19.31 -19.25
N LEU A 152 -16.95 -19.35 -17.99
CA LEU A 152 -16.03 -19.39 -16.85
C LEU A 152 -15.16 -20.65 -16.86
N ALA A 153 -15.73 -21.82 -17.19
CA ALA A 153 -14.99 -23.08 -17.29
C ALA A 153 -13.95 -23.05 -18.42
N ILE A 154 -14.31 -22.52 -19.59
CA ILE A 154 -13.36 -22.33 -20.71
C ILE A 154 -12.27 -21.33 -20.32
N ARG A 155 -12.62 -20.24 -19.64
CA ARG A 155 -11.62 -19.26 -19.17
C ARG A 155 -10.62 -19.90 -18.22
N GLU A 156 -11.10 -20.72 -17.28
CA GLU A 156 -10.24 -21.43 -16.34
C GLU A 156 -9.37 -22.49 -17.03
N SER A 157 -9.92 -23.23 -18.00
CA SER A 157 -9.13 -24.20 -18.78
C SER A 157 -8.05 -23.51 -19.60
N LEU A 158 -8.35 -22.33 -20.16
CA LEU A 158 -7.39 -21.53 -20.91
C LEU A 158 -6.30 -20.93 -20.00
N PHE A 159 -6.67 -20.46 -18.81
CA PHE A 159 -5.71 -20.02 -17.80
C PHE A 159 -4.84 -21.17 -17.30
N LYS A 160 -5.38 -22.38 -17.20
CA LYS A 160 -4.63 -23.59 -16.86
C LYS A 160 -3.67 -23.96 -17.99
N LYS A 161 -4.12 -23.92 -19.25
CA LYS A 161 -3.32 -24.17 -20.48
C LYS A 161 -2.09 -23.24 -20.55
N TYR A 162 -2.25 -21.96 -20.24
CA TYR A 162 -1.14 -20.99 -20.24
C TYR A 162 -0.44 -20.81 -18.89
N HIS A 163 -0.77 -21.62 -17.87
CA HIS A 163 -0.27 -21.49 -16.50
C HIS A 163 -0.43 -20.07 -15.90
N CYS A 164 -1.53 -19.39 -16.24
CA CYS A 164 -1.85 -18.01 -15.89
C CYS A 164 -3.03 -17.90 -14.91
N THR A 165 -3.04 -18.72 -13.84
CA THR A 165 -4.03 -18.59 -12.76
C THR A 165 -3.92 -17.23 -12.05
N LEU A 166 -5.06 -16.54 -11.90
CA LEU A 166 -5.11 -15.19 -11.32
C LEU A 166 -4.86 -15.17 -9.80
N GLY A 167 -5.20 -16.26 -9.10
CA GLY A 167 -5.12 -16.34 -7.63
C GLY A 167 -3.72 -16.03 -7.10
N PRO A 168 -2.69 -16.82 -7.44
CA PRO A 168 -1.34 -16.58 -6.94
C PRO A 168 -0.80 -15.20 -7.32
N THR A 169 -1.09 -14.72 -8.53
CA THR A 169 -0.65 -13.39 -9.00
C THR A 169 -1.27 -12.24 -8.18
N LYS A 170 -2.42 -12.43 -7.55
CA LYS A 170 -3.02 -11.40 -6.68
C LYS A 170 -2.45 -11.41 -5.27
N TRP A 171 -2.20 -12.60 -4.72
CA TRP A 171 -1.89 -12.76 -3.30
C TRP A 171 -0.39 -12.86 -2.99
N VAL A 172 0.43 -13.33 -3.94
CA VAL A 172 1.87 -13.50 -3.71
C VAL A 172 2.59 -12.19 -3.37
N PRO A 173 2.40 -11.04 -4.05
CA PRO A 173 3.10 -9.81 -3.67
C PRO A 173 2.84 -9.35 -2.24
N PRO A 174 1.58 -9.19 -1.76
CA PRO A 174 1.37 -8.77 -0.39
C PRO A 174 1.88 -9.81 0.61
N LEU A 175 1.72 -11.09 0.31
CA LEU A 175 2.19 -12.17 1.18
C LEU A 175 3.72 -12.23 1.29
N LEU A 176 4.44 -11.78 0.26
CA LEU A 176 5.90 -11.67 0.30
C LEU A 176 6.34 -10.36 0.96
N ASN A 177 5.77 -9.24 0.52
CA ASN A 177 6.26 -7.91 0.87
C ASN A 177 5.87 -7.48 2.29
N ILE A 178 4.69 -7.87 2.79
CA ILE A 178 4.24 -7.48 4.15
C ILE A 178 5.12 -8.14 5.21
N PRO A 179 5.33 -9.47 5.23
CA PRO A 179 6.22 -10.09 6.21
C PRO A 179 7.66 -9.60 6.11
N LEU A 180 8.17 -9.41 4.88
CA LEU A 180 9.52 -8.88 4.67
C LEU A 180 9.67 -7.47 5.25
N PHE A 181 8.65 -6.61 5.04
CA PHE A 181 8.62 -5.27 5.61
C PHE A 181 8.58 -5.29 7.13
N LEU A 182 7.72 -6.11 7.72
CA LEU A 182 7.59 -6.26 9.17
C LEU A 182 8.87 -6.81 9.79
N ALA A 183 9.45 -7.87 9.22
CA ALA A 183 10.67 -8.51 9.72
C ALA A 183 11.83 -7.52 9.81
N LEU A 184 12.07 -6.75 8.74
CA LEU A 184 13.15 -5.76 8.73
C LEU A 184 12.85 -4.56 9.64
N SER A 185 11.59 -4.13 9.74
CA SER A 185 11.19 -3.07 10.69
C SER A 185 11.40 -3.50 12.15
N PHE A 186 11.07 -4.76 12.49
CA PHE A 186 11.33 -5.33 13.81
C PHE A 186 12.83 -5.44 14.09
N ALA A 187 13.63 -5.89 13.11
CA ALA A 187 15.08 -5.96 13.26
C ALA A 187 15.68 -4.57 13.54
N ILE A 188 15.32 -3.54 12.75
CA ILE A 188 15.78 -2.16 12.97
C ILE A 188 15.33 -1.67 14.35
N ARG A 189 14.10 -1.97 14.77
CA ARG A 189 13.60 -1.58 16.09
C ARG A 189 14.39 -2.23 17.23
N GLN A 190 14.74 -3.51 17.13
CA GLN A 190 15.56 -4.18 18.15
C GLN A 190 16.98 -3.59 18.21
N SER A 191 17.57 -3.24 17.07
CA SER A 191 18.85 -2.54 17.01
C SER A 191 18.79 -1.13 17.63
N LEU A 192 17.64 -0.47 17.62
CA LEU A 192 17.45 0.81 18.33
C LEU A 192 17.25 0.65 19.84
N LEU A 193 16.66 -0.47 20.29
CA LEU A 193 16.45 -0.74 21.72
C LEU A 193 17.71 -1.18 22.46
N THR A 194 18.76 -1.56 21.72
CA THR A 194 20.04 -1.95 22.30
C THR A 194 20.71 -0.71 22.91
N PRO A 195 21.09 -0.74 24.21
CA PRO A 195 21.76 0.40 24.85
C PRO A 195 23.07 0.70 24.11
N ASP A 196 23.38 1.99 23.94
CA ASP A 196 24.53 2.49 23.17
C ASP A 196 24.54 2.20 21.67
N SER A 197 23.37 1.90 21.09
CA SER A 197 23.25 1.74 19.64
C SER A 197 23.78 2.97 18.90
N PRO A 198 24.74 2.79 17.95
CA PRO A 198 25.31 3.90 17.20
C PRO A 198 24.28 4.60 16.29
N LEU A 199 23.18 3.92 15.96
CA LEU A 199 22.03 4.48 15.26
C LEU A 199 21.42 5.69 16.00
N LEU A 200 21.42 5.66 17.34
CA LEU A 200 20.87 6.74 18.16
C LEU A 200 21.73 8.00 18.13
N ARG A 201 22.95 7.95 17.59
CA ARG A 201 23.85 9.12 17.51
C ARG A 201 23.70 9.88 16.20
N GLU A 202 23.08 9.29 15.19
CA GLU A 202 22.91 9.90 13.88
C GLU A 202 21.64 10.76 13.83
N ILE A 203 21.78 11.98 13.31
CA ILE A 203 20.68 12.95 13.13
C ILE A 203 19.91 12.61 11.85
N LEU A 204 18.60 12.88 11.84
CA LEU A 204 17.76 12.68 10.66
C LEU A 204 18.30 13.44 9.42
N PRO A 205 18.39 12.80 8.23
CA PRO A 205 18.98 13.43 7.03
C PRO A 205 18.22 14.65 6.50
N TRP A 206 16.91 14.72 6.75
CA TRP A 206 16.06 15.83 6.31
C TRP A 206 15.85 16.89 7.39
N TRP A 207 16.42 16.70 8.57
CA TRP A 207 16.32 17.71 9.62
C TRP A 207 17.38 18.78 9.42
N SER A 208 16.96 20.04 9.54
CA SER A 208 17.84 21.19 9.59
C SER A 208 17.51 21.99 10.85
N ALA A 209 18.54 22.54 11.49
CA ALA A 209 18.35 23.39 12.65
C ALA A 209 17.59 24.66 12.23
N PRO A 210 16.50 25.02 12.91
CA PRO A 210 15.84 26.31 12.69
C PRO A 210 16.84 27.47 12.91
N GLU A 211 16.76 28.51 12.08
CA GLU A 211 17.74 29.61 12.08
C GLU A 211 17.94 30.27 13.46
N HIS A 212 16.84 30.48 14.20
CA HIS A 212 16.88 31.06 15.55
C HIS A 212 17.63 30.17 16.56
N LEU A 213 17.52 28.85 16.39
CA LEU A 213 18.13 27.87 17.26
C LEU A 213 19.63 27.78 16.94
N SER A 214 20.01 27.74 15.66
CA SER A 214 21.42 27.83 15.27
C SER A 214 22.08 29.12 15.79
N GLN A 215 21.39 30.27 15.67
CA GLN A 215 21.90 31.54 16.21
C GLN A 215 22.08 31.48 17.74
N SER A 216 21.15 30.88 18.47
CA SER A 216 21.24 30.74 19.93
C SER A 216 22.42 29.85 20.34
N PHE A 217 22.67 28.77 19.61
CA PHE A 217 23.84 27.90 19.81
C PHE A 217 25.15 28.61 19.48
N GLU A 218 25.20 29.36 18.39
CA GLU A 218 26.37 30.16 18.02
C GLU A 218 26.68 31.23 19.07
N THR A 219 25.65 31.94 19.55
CA THR A 219 25.79 32.96 20.60
C THR A 219 26.29 32.33 21.91
N SER A 220 25.73 31.18 22.29
CA SER A 220 26.16 30.44 23.49
C SER A 220 27.58 29.90 23.34
N ALA A 221 27.95 29.41 22.15
CA ALA A 221 29.29 28.96 21.84
C ALA A 221 30.29 30.14 21.86
N ALA A 222 29.91 31.32 21.39
CA ALA A 222 30.74 32.52 21.49
C ALA A 222 30.99 32.89 22.97
N MET A 223 29.95 32.91 23.80
CA MET A 223 30.10 33.19 25.24
C MET A 223 30.99 32.15 25.96
N LEU A 224 30.87 30.86 25.62
CA LEU A 224 31.70 29.81 26.21
C LEU A 224 33.15 29.89 25.73
N ARG A 225 33.39 30.29 24.48
CA ARG A 225 34.73 30.59 23.94
C ARG A 225 35.38 31.74 24.71
N ASP A 226 34.63 32.80 24.99
CA ASP A 226 35.13 33.94 25.78
C ASP A 226 35.50 33.55 27.21
N ARG A 227 34.89 32.48 27.74
CA ARG A 227 35.21 31.91 29.06
C ARG A 227 36.39 30.94 29.05
N GLY A 228 37.08 30.78 27.92
CA GLY A 228 38.26 29.92 27.80
C GLY A 228 37.92 28.43 27.76
N LEU A 229 36.71 28.06 27.36
CA LEU A 229 36.40 26.65 27.11
C LEU A 229 37.20 26.14 25.91
N ASP A 230 37.66 24.89 26.00
CA ASP A 230 38.46 24.26 24.95
C ASP A 230 37.70 24.20 23.61
N PRO A 231 38.32 24.58 22.47
CA PRO A 231 37.68 24.59 21.16
C PRO A 231 37.09 23.24 20.72
N GLU A 232 37.64 22.10 21.15
CA GLU A 232 37.09 20.79 20.78
C GLU A 232 35.79 20.49 21.54
N ALA A 233 35.73 20.83 22.83
CA ALA A 233 34.51 20.72 23.62
C ALA A 233 33.41 21.66 23.08
N LEU A 234 33.81 22.87 22.65
CA LEU A 234 32.94 23.83 21.97
C LEU A 234 32.35 23.27 20.68
N GLN A 235 33.15 22.60 19.84
CA GLN A 235 32.64 22.03 18.59
C GLN A 235 31.63 20.90 18.82
N LYS A 236 31.77 20.15 19.93
CA LYS A 236 30.80 19.13 20.34
C LYS A 236 29.49 19.77 20.83
N LEU A 237 29.58 20.86 21.58
CA LEU A 237 28.42 21.59 22.14
C LEU A 237 27.70 22.48 21.12
N SER A 238 28.42 22.99 20.11
CA SER A 238 27.89 23.92 19.12
C SER A 238 27.13 23.20 17.99
N ARG A 239 27.25 21.88 17.87
CA ARG A 239 26.47 21.12 16.90
C ARG A 239 25.03 21.03 17.41
N PRO A 240 24.05 21.58 16.68
CA PRO A 240 22.66 21.50 17.12
C PRO A 240 22.27 20.02 17.14
N MET A 241 21.98 19.50 18.34
CA MET A 241 21.52 18.12 18.49
C MET A 241 20.07 18.05 18.00
N GLY A 242 19.91 17.62 16.76
CA GLY A 242 18.61 17.37 16.15
C GLY A 242 18.00 16.04 16.61
N PRO A 243 16.74 15.77 16.20
CA PRO A 243 16.13 14.46 16.37
C PRO A 243 17.01 13.39 15.71
N THR A 244 17.23 12.31 16.46
CA THR A 244 18.07 11.20 16.04
C THR A 244 17.26 10.17 15.24
N LEU A 245 17.92 9.17 14.66
CA LEU A 245 17.24 8.05 14.01
C LEU A 245 16.35 7.22 14.95
N GLY A 246 16.61 7.28 16.27
CA GLY A 246 15.76 6.63 17.28
C GLY A 246 14.51 7.42 17.62
N ASP A 247 14.53 8.73 17.40
CA ASP A 247 13.43 9.61 17.73
C ASP A 247 12.34 9.58 16.67
N LYS A 248 11.14 10.00 17.08
CA LYS A 248 10.03 10.23 16.15
C LYS A 248 10.31 11.52 15.36
N ASP A 249 9.93 11.53 14.09
CA ASP A 249 10.10 12.72 13.25
C ASP A 249 9.10 13.83 13.65
N GLY A 250 9.58 14.79 14.45
CA GLY A 250 8.79 15.96 14.85
C GLY A 250 8.48 16.92 13.71
N SER A 251 9.23 16.87 12.59
CA SER A 251 9.01 17.75 11.44
C SER A 251 7.84 17.31 10.56
N ASN A 252 7.39 16.06 10.71
CA ASN A 252 6.38 15.40 9.85
C ASN A 252 6.75 15.34 8.35
N VAL A 253 7.98 15.68 7.96
CA VAL A 253 8.43 15.64 6.57
C VAL A 253 8.46 14.21 6.05
N ALA A 254 9.04 13.27 6.81
CA ALA A 254 9.13 11.89 6.37
C ALA A 254 7.78 11.16 6.35
N PRO A 255 6.91 11.27 7.37
CA PRO A 255 5.56 10.72 7.31
C PRO A 255 4.76 11.21 6.10
N LEU A 256 4.84 12.51 5.79
CA LEU A 256 4.17 13.08 4.62
C LEU A 256 4.75 12.53 3.31
N ALA A 257 6.07 12.41 3.22
CA ALA A 257 6.75 11.81 2.07
C ALA A 257 6.37 10.33 1.88
N VAL A 258 6.28 9.54 2.96
CA VAL A 258 5.81 8.14 2.94
C VAL A 258 4.39 8.07 2.38
N GLY A 259 3.49 8.93 2.86
CA GLY A 259 2.12 9.02 2.37
C GLY A 259 2.06 9.34 0.88
N LEU A 260 2.73 10.41 0.46
CA LEU A 260 2.74 10.86 -0.94
C LEU A 260 3.32 9.80 -1.89
N LEU A 261 4.44 9.17 -1.52
CA LEU A 261 5.05 8.11 -2.33
C LEU A 261 4.16 6.87 -2.39
N THR A 262 3.47 6.53 -1.29
CA THR A 262 2.51 5.42 -1.26
C THR A 262 1.35 5.70 -2.21
N PHE A 263 0.79 6.91 -2.16
CA PHE A 263 -0.26 7.35 -3.08
C PHE A 263 0.20 7.26 -4.54
N LEU A 264 1.37 7.81 -4.87
CA LEU A 264 1.90 7.81 -6.23
C LEU A 264 2.12 6.38 -6.75
N ASN A 265 2.65 5.50 -5.90
CA ASN A 265 2.85 4.09 -6.24
C ASN A 265 1.52 3.38 -6.51
N LEU A 266 0.49 3.67 -5.70
CA LEU A 266 -0.86 3.12 -5.90
C LEU A 266 -1.50 3.64 -7.19
N GLU A 267 -1.39 4.92 -7.51
CA GLU A 267 -1.90 5.48 -8.76
C GLU A 267 -1.20 4.91 -10.01
N LEU A 268 0.10 4.71 -9.95
CA LEU A 268 0.84 4.08 -11.06
C LEU A 268 0.46 2.61 -11.21
N ALA A 269 0.27 1.90 -10.10
CA ALA A 269 -0.17 0.51 -10.12
C ALA A 269 -1.62 0.36 -10.63
N THR A 270 -2.53 1.28 -10.29
CA THR A 270 -3.92 1.25 -10.78
C THR A 270 -3.98 1.56 -12.28
N LYS A 271 -3.25 2.56 -12.77
CA LYS A 271 -3.15 2.87 -14.21
C LYS A 271 -2.67 1.67 -15.04
N GLY A 272 -1.69 0.92 -14.53
CA GLY A 272 -1.24 -0.32 -15.17
C GLY A 272 -2.34 -1.39 -15.28
N ARG A 273 -3.19 -1.53 -14.24
CA ARG A 273 -4.31 -2.48 -14.23
C ARG A 273 -5.49 -2.02 -15.09
N GLU A 274 -5.75 -0.73 -15.17
CA GLU A 274 -6.82 -0.17 -16.00
C GLU A 274 -6.63 -0.50 -17.48
N THR A 275 -5.39 -0.53 -17.97
CA THR A 275 -5.08 -0.92 -19.35
C THR A 275 -5.52 -2.37 -19.61
N VAL A 276 -5.16 -3.29 -18.71
CA VAL A 276 -5.57 -4.71 -18.81
C VAL A 276 -7.09 -4.85 -18.69
N GLN A 277 -7.72 -4.13 -17.76
CA GLN A 277 -9.17 -4.17 -17.61
C GLN A 277 -9.91 -3.57 -18.79
N ARG A 278 -9.36 -2.53 -19.44
CA ARG A 278 -9.96 -1.93 -20.62
C ARG A 278 -9.98 -2.92 -21.78
N ILE A 279 -8.90 -3.67 -21.98
CA ILE A 279 -8.85 -4.74 -22.99
C ILE A 279 -9.95 -5.78 -22.68
N ILE A 280 -10.03 -6.26 -21.43
CA ILE A 280 -11.08 -7.20 -21.01
C ILE A 280 -12.50 -6.64 -21.21
N ARG A 281 -12.72 -5.34 -20.92
CA ARG A 281 -14.03 -4.69 -21.10
C ARG A 281 -14.39 -4.50 -22.56
N LEU A 282 -13.44 -4.15 -23.42
CA LEU A 282 -13.69 -4.03 -24.86
C LEU A 282 -14.14 -5.39 -25.44
N GLY A 283 -13.54 -6.49 -24.99
CA GLY A 283 -14.02 -7.83 -25.30
C GLY A 283 -15.47 -8.07 -24.87
N LYS A 284 -15.88 -7.58 -23.68
CA LYS A 284 -17.25 -7.73 -23.19
C LYS A 284 -18.27 -6.86 -23.92
N VAL A 285 -17.98 -5.59 -24.19
CA VAL A 285 -18.90 -4.69 -24.93
C VAL A 285 -19.15 -5.22 -26.33
N GLN A 286 -18.13 -5.78 -26.97
CA GLN A 286 -18.32 -6.40 -28.29
C GLN A 286 -19.22 -7.64 -28.23
N GLN A 287 -19.22 -8.39 -27.13
CA GLN A 287 -20.15 -9.49 -26.91
C GLN A 287 -21.59 -9.00 -26.74
N ASP A 288 -21.79 -8.00 -25.87
CA ASP A 288 -23.14 -7.46 -25.59
C ASP A 288 -23.78 -6.92 -26.89
N GLN A 289 -22.98 -6.33 -27.79
CA GLN A 289 -23.46 -5.88 -29.12
C GLN A 289 -23.87 -7.05 -30.04
N ILE A 290 -23.15 -8.18 -30.01
CA ILE A 290 -23.49 -9.37 -30.80
C ILE A 290 -24.79 -10.00 -30.27
N ASP A 291 -24.94 -10.06 -28.95
CA ASP A 291 -26.14 -10.58 -28.29
C ASP A 291 -27.36 -9.68 -28.60
N GLU A 292 -27.18 -8.36 -28.60
CA GLU A 292 -28.20 -7.39 -28.95
C GLU A 292 -28.64 -7.51 -30.43
N GLN A 293 -27.68 -7.66 -31.35
CA GLN A 293 -27.97 -7.86 -32.77
C GLN A 293 -28.70 -9.19 -33.01
N SER A 294 -28.24 -10.29 -32.40
CA SER A 294 -28.89 -11.60 -32.57
C SER A 294 -30.30 -11.64 -31.99
N ALA A 295 -30.56 -10.98 -30.85
CA ALA A 295 -31.89 -10.82 -30.30
C ALA A 295 -32.81 -10.03 -31.24
N SER A 296 -32.32 -8.95 -31.86
CA SER A 296 -33.09 -8.15 -32.81
C SER A 296 -33.47 -8.94 -34.08
N VAL A 297 -32.58 -9.83 -34.55
CA VAL A 297 -32.82 -10.72 -35.70
C VAL A 297 -33.85 -11.80 -35.35
N ALA A 298 -33.74 -12.41 -34.17
CA ALA A 298 -34.72 -13.39 -33.70
C ALA A 298 -36.11 -12.76 -33.53
N HIS A 299 -36.18 -11.53 -33.02
CA HIS A 299 -37.44 -10.80 -32.88
C HIS A 299 -38.07 -10.45 -34.23
N ARG A 300 -37.25 -10.17 -35.26
CA ARG A 300 -37.71 -9.98 -36.65
C ARG A 300 -38.22 -11.26 -37.28
N ALA A 301 -37.58 -12.41 -37.03
CA ALA A 301 -38.01 -13.69 -37.58
C ALA A 301 -39.38 -14.14 -37.05
N ASN A 302 -39.69 -13.86 -35.78
CA ASN A 302 -40.99 -14.17 -35.19
C ASN A 302 -42.13 -13.19 -35.57
N TYR A 303 -41.81 -11.98 -36.06
CA TYR A 303 -42.80 -10.97 -36.43
C TYR A 303 -43.20 -10.97 -37.92
N GLY A 304 -42.78 -11.98 -38.67
CA GLY A 304 -43.08 -12.13 -40.10
C GLY A 304 -44.55 -12.41 -40.45
N GLU A 305 -45.46 -12.60 -39.48
CA GLU A 305 -46.78 -13.16 -39.77
C GLU A 305 -48.02 -12.25 -39.55
N LYS A 306 -47.91 -10.96 -39.17
CA LYS A 306 -49.04 -10.02 -39.32
C LYS A 306 -48.61 -8.56 -39.24
N ARG A 307 -48.67 -7.87 -40.38
CA ARG A 307 -48.28 -6.48 -40.58
C ARG A 307 -49.50 -5.57 -40.48
N THR A 308 -49.72 -4.95 -39.32
CA THR A 308 -50.42 -3.66 -39.23
C THR A 308 -49.47 -2.64 -38.61
N ARG A 309 -49.35 -1.52 -39.31
CA ARG A 309 -48.26 -0.55 -39.25
C ARG A 309 -48.63 0.54 -38.24
N THR A 310 -47.83 0.74 -37.20
CA THR A 310 -47.62 2.07 -36.59
C THR A 310 -46.15 2.25 -36.23
N PRO A 311 -45.53 3.40 -36.55
CA PRO A 311 -44.15 3.67 -36.21
C PRO A 311 -44.08 4.28 -34.82
N ILE A 312 -43.57 3.54 -33.84
CA ILE A 312 -43.12 4.11 -32.57
C ILE A 312 -41.59 4.10 -32.62
N PRO A 313 -40.91 5.26 -32.56
CA PRO A 313 -39.48 5.31 -32.29
C PRO A 313 -39.27 4.93 -30.83
N LEU A 314 -39.12 3.64 -30.56
CA LEU A 314 -38.59 3.19 -29.28
C LEU A 314 -37.07 3.36 -29.34
N GLU A 315 -36.63 4.57 -29.04
CA GLU A 315 -35.33 4.80 -28.43
C GLU A 315 -35.23 3.80 -27.27
N LYS A 316 -34.32 2.84 -27.43
CA LYS A 316 -34.18 1.69 -26.55
C LYS A 316 -33.71 2.22 -25.20
N ILE A 317 -34.65 2.53 -24.32
CA ILE A 317 -34.40 2.76 -22.90
C ILE A 317 -33.74 1.48 -22.41
N LYS A 318 -32.39 1.48 -22.32
CA LYS A 318 -31.67 0.47 -21.53
C LYS A 318 -32.40 0.42 -20.21
N SER A 319 -32.95 -0.74 -19.84
CA SER A 319 -33.72 -0.86 -18.61
C SER A 319 -32.86 -0.35 -17.46
N ASP A 320 -33.47 0.40 -16.54
CA ASP A 320 -32.76 1.03 -15.42
C ASP A 320 -31.90 0.02 -14.64
N GLU A 321 -32.32 -1.25 -14.60
CA GLU A 321 -31.54 -2.36 -14.02
C GLU A 321 -30.19 -2.63 -14.71
N GLU A 322 -30.11 -2.45 -16.02
CA GLU A 322 -28.90 -2.70 -16.81
C GLU A 322 -27.88 -1.56 -16.62
N ILE A 323 -28.39 -0.32 -16.52
CA ILE A 323 -27.61 0.86 -16.11
C ILE A 323 -27.09 0.66 -14.68
N GLU A 324 -27.94 0.21 -13.75
CA GLU A 324 -27.55 -0.05 -12.36
C GLU A 324 -26.50 -1.18 -12.23
N ARG A 325 -26.57 -2.23 -13.06
CA ARG A 325 -25.54 -3.29 -13.11
C ARG A 325 -24.22 -2.80 -13.68
N GLU A 326 -24.23 -1.93 -14.68
CA GLU A 326 -23.02 -1.28 -15.19
C GLU A 326 -22.37 -0.38 -14.13
N GLU A 327 -23.17 0.37 -13.37
CA GLU A 327 -22.71 1.19 -12.26
C GLU A 327 -22.11 0.35 -11.12
N ARG A 328 -22.73 -0.78 -10.76
CA ARG A 328 -22.16 -1.71 -9.76
C ARG A 328 -20.79 -2.28 -10.18
N LYS A 329 -20.57 -2.51 -11.48
CA LYS A 329 -19.27 -2.98 -12.02
C LYS A 329 -18.22 -1.86 -12.06
N LYS A 330 -18.61 -0.62 -12.41
CA LYS A 330 -17.75 0.57 -12.32
C LYS A 330 -17.33 0.85 -10.86
N GLY A 331 -18.23 0.58 -9.91
CA GLY A 331 -17.99 0.71 -8.48
C GLY A 331 -16.80 -0.11 -7.97
N GLY A 332 -16.46 -1.25 -8.58
CA GLY A 332 -15.32 -2.06 -8.15
C GLY A 332 -13.98 -1.34 -8.26
N VAL A 333 -13.69 -0.73 -9.41
CA VAL A 333 -12.44 0.02 -9.62
C VAL A 333 -12.39 1.27 -8.75
N GLN A 334 -13.51 1.97 -8.64
CA GLN A 334 -13.62 3.16 -7.80
C GLN A 334 -13.43 2.84 -6.32
N ARG A 335 -13.96 1.70 -5.84
CA ARG A 335 -13.70 1.18 -4.49
C ARG A 335 -12.22 0.89 -4.27
N TRP A 336 -11.55 0.24 -5.21
CA TRP A 336 -10.10 -0.02 -5.09
C TRP A 336 -9.28 1.28 -5.06
N ALA A 337 -9.63 2.27 -5.88
CA ALA A 337 -8.98 3.57 -5.85
C ALA A 337 -9.21 4.30 -4.52
N ALA A 338 -10.45 4.26 -3.99
CA ALA A 338 -10.79 4.83 -2.70
C ALA A 338 -10.04 4.13 -1.54
N ILE A 339 -9.96 2.80 -1.56
CA ILE A 339 -9.19 2.01 -0.58
C ILE A 339 -7.70 2.40 -0.65
N GLY A 340 -7.14 2.54 -1.86
CA GLY A 340 -5.75 2.97 -2.03
C GLY A 340 -5.48 4.36 -1.45
N ARG A 341 -6.39 5.31 -1.67
CA ARG A 341 -6.31 6.65 -1.07
C ARG A 341 -6.41 6.61 0.45
N GLY A 342 -7.34 5.82 0.99
CA GLY A 342 -7.47 5.61 2.43
C GLY A 342 -6.19 5.02 3.05
N LEU A 343 -5.58 4.04 2.37
CA LEU A 343 -4.31 3.45 2.80
C LEU A 343 -3.16 4.46 2.84
N SER A 344 -3.10 5.37 1.86
CA SER A 344 -2.11 6.45 1.87
C SER A 344 -2.28 7.36 3.08
N ILE A 345 -3.51 7.73 3.43
CA ILE A 345 -3.77 8.59 4.61
C ILE A 345 -3.41 7.84 5.90
N ALA A 346 -3.81 6.57 6.01
CA ALA A 346 -3.47 5.73 7.15
C ALA A 346 -1.95 5.49 7.29
N SER A 347 -1.21 5.47 6.17
CA SER A 347 0.25 5.32 6.23
C SER A 347 0.93 6.53 6.86
N VAL A 348 0.39 7.75 6.69
CA VAL A 348 0.91 8.96 7.34
C VAL A 348 0.75 8.86 8.85
N THR A 349 -0.43 8.47 9.34
CA THR A 349 -0.69 8.35 10.79
C THR A 349 0.11 7.23 11.44
N LEU A 350 0.41 6.15 10.71
CA LEU A 350 1.30 5.10 11.18
C LEU A 350 2.76 5.58 11.20
N ALA A 351 3.17 6.33 10.18
CA ALA A 351 4.51 6.86 10.05
C ALA A 351 4.85 7.92 11.12
N THR A 352 3.90 8.74 11.57
CA THR A 352 4.16 9.72 12.65
C THR A 352 4.51 9.07 13.99
N GLN A 353 4.15 7.80 14.19
CA GLN A 353 4.49 7.06 15.41
C GLN A 353 5.80 6.27 15.29
N ALA A 354 6.36 6.16 14.08
CA ALA A 354 7.54 5.36 13.81
C ALA A 354 8.85 6.13 14.12
N PRO A 355 9.89 5.45 14.62
CA PRO A 355 11.24 5.99 14.70
C PRO A 355 11.80 6.37 13.31
N GLY A 356 12.67 7.37 13.27
CA GLY A 356 13.33 7.86 12.06
C GLY A 356 14.01 6.79 11.22
N ALA A 357 14.72 5.83 11.84
CA ALA A 357 15.36 4.73 11.11
C ALA A 357 14.36 3.88 10.31
N ILE A 358 13.20 3.61 10.91
CA ILE A 358 12.13 2.84 10.26
C ILE A 358 11.53 3.65 9.11
N LEU A 359 11.40 4.98 9.27
CA LEU A 359 10.93 5.87 8.20
C LEU A 359 11.88 5.88 7.00
N ILE A 360 13.20 5.92 7.22
CA ILE A 360 14.19 5.84 6.14
C ILE A 360 14.07 4.51 5.38
N TYR A 361 13.96 3.41 6.12
CA TYR A 361 13.72 2.10 5.53
C TYR A 361 12.41 2.07 4.73
N TRP A 362 11.33 2.65 5.26
CA TRP A 362 10.04 2.66 4.59
C TRP A 362 10.06 3.53 3.32
N LEU A 363 10.65 4.72 3.37
CA LEU A 363 10.82 5.61 2.23
C LEU A 363 11.65 4.96 1.13
N SER A 364 12.81 4.39 1.46
CA SER A 364 13.67 3.69 0.49
C SER A 364 12.96 2.49 -0.13
N SER A 365 12.24 1.73 0.70
CA SER A 365 11.33 0.68 0.25
C SER A 365 10.32 1.20 -0.79
N ILE A 366 9.49 2.18 -0.46
CA ILE A 366 8.45 2.63 -1.40
C ILE A 366 9.08 3.20 -2.68
N SER A 367 10.18 3.93 -2.54
CA SER A 367 10.95 4.49 -3.66
C SER A 367 11.47 3.40 -4.59
N TYR A 368 11.94 2.27 -4.06
CA TYR A 368 12.32 1.11 -4.85
C TYR A 368 11.14 0.59 -5.68
N THR A 369 9.98 0.38 -5.05
CA THR A 369 8.78 -0.13 -5.75
C THR A 369 8.29 0.84 -6.83
N LEU A 370 8.35 2.14 -6.55
CA LEU A 370 8.04 3.19 -7.50
C LEU A 370 8.96 3.14 -8.72
N THR A 371 10.27 3.11 -8.47
CA THR A 371 11.31 3.02 -9.51
C THR A 371 11.13 1.77 -10.36
N GLN A 372 10.90 0.63 -9.72
CA GLN A 372 10.64 -0.64 -10.40
C GLN A 372 9.40 -0.56 -11.30
N THR A 373 8.31 0.03 -10.82
CA THR A 373 7.05 0.20 -11.58
C THR A 373 7.26 1.11 -12.79
N ILE A 374 7.95 2.25 -12.61
CA ILE A 374 8.29 3.17 -13.69
C ILE A 374 9.15 2.46 -14.73
N ALA A 375 10.23 1.79 -14.31
CA ALA A 375 11.12 1.05 -15.21
C ALA A 375 10.36 0.00 -16.01
N PHE A 376 9.43 -0.71 -15.36
CA PHE A 376 8.63 -1.73 -16.02
C PHE A 376 7.68 -1.15 -17.07
N ASN A 377 6.97 -0.08 -16.74
CA ASN A 377 6.09 0.62 -17.68
C ASN A 377 6.86 1.15 -18.89
N LEU A 378 8.07 1.70 -18.69
CA LEU A 378 8.92 2.17 -19.78
C LEU A 378 9.36 1.03 -20.71
N LEU A 379 9.71 -0.13 -20.15
CA LEU A 379 10.07 -1.32 -20.92
C LEU A 379 8.87 -1.87 -21.72
N ASP A 380 7.66 -1.87 -21.15
CA ASP A 380 6.45 -2.30 -21.86
C ASP A 380 6.11 -1.32 -23.00
N ALA A 381 6.20 -0.01 -22.74
CA ALA A 381 6.00 1.01 -23.76
C ALA A 381 6.99 0.89 -24.94
N ARG A 382 8.27 0.60 -24.65
CA ARG A 382 9.28 0.34 -25.70
C ARG A 382 8.95 -0.90 -26.52
N THR A 383 8.52 -1.97 -25.85
CA THR A 383 8.16 -3.23 -26.52
C THR A 383 6.92 -3.04 -27.40
N ALA A 384 5.92 -2.27 -26.95
CA ALA A 384 4.74 -1.95 -27.73
C ALA A 384 5.09 -1.14 -29.00
N ARG A 385 5.97 -0.13 -28.89
CA ARG A 385 6.43 0.65 -30.06
C ARG A 385 7.13 -0.21 -31.10
N ARG A 386 7.94 -1.19 -30.67
CA ARG A 386 8.64 -2.14 -31.57
C ARG A 386 7.74 -3.14 -32.28
N LYS A 387 6.49 -3.33 -31.83
CA LYS A 387 5.52 -4.20 -32.51
C LYS A 387 4.70 -3.46 -33.57
N VAL A 388 4.70 -2.13 -33.53
CA VAL A 388 3.94 -1.26 -34.44
C VAL A 388 4.80 -0.77 -35.60
N ALA A 389 6.10 -0.54 -35.34
CA ALA A 389 7.11 -0.37 -36.38
C ALA A 389 7.47 -1.73 -36.97
#